data_AF-M6BR80-F1
#
_entry.id   AF-M6BR80-F1
#
_cell.length_a   1.000
_cell.length_b   1.000
_cell.length_c   1.000
_cell.angle_alpha   90.00
_cell.angle_beta   90.00
_cell.angle_gamma   90.00
#
_symmetry.space_group_name_H-M   'P 1'
#
loop_
_entity.id
_entity.type
_entity.pdbx_description
1 polymer ?
#
loop_
_entity_poly.entity_id
_entity_poly.type
_entity_poly.pdbx_seq_one_letter_code
_entity_poly.pdbx_strand_id
1 'polypeptide(L)'
;MMYGIMLSCGAVIISYRTLHPIFAEKPKGAYAATYLILAAIITCHLIAKSGRILLASHVLIGIEWLAAFYGMIGEGATQTVVFPFCLSLILISALLLGIRAAYFYTFLAIAVELTSTYLIRIEVIRPVKSTGPWSSLIGEIGSFILVAILMRYTLFGFRIVKTELSEVQRYAKLGGWSLNIQTLELVLSKEYQYLLGYDDAKESKTLSLVHVLKYLCRR
;
A
#
# COMPACT_ATOMS: atom_id res chain seq x y z
N MET A 1 9.74 -1.27 -7.36
CA MET A 1 8.65 -1.29 -6.37
C MET A 1 8.90 -2.35 -5.29
N MET A 2 8.94 -3.64 -5.61
CA MET A 2 9.14 -4.73 -4.62
C MET A 2 10.34 -4.53 -3.68
N TYR A 3 11.53 -4.22 -4.22
CA TYR A 3 12.70 -3.91 -3.40
C TYR A 3 12.51 -2.72 -2.46
N GLY A 4 11.73 -1.70 -2.86
CA GLY A 4 11.41 -0.56 -2.00
C GLY A 4 10.48 -0.94 -0.84
N ILE A 5 9.50 -1.81 -1.11
CA ILE A 5 8.63 -2.38 -0.07
C ILE A 5 9.44 -3.25 0.89
N MET A 6 10.32 -4.12 0.38
CA MET A 6 11.21 -4.94 1.21
C MET A 6 12.10 -4.10 2.14
N LEU A 7 12.69 -3.02 1.61
CA LEU A 7 13.49 -2.08 2.40
C LEU A 7 12.65 -1.37 3.46
N SER A 8 11.41 -1.00 3.13
CA SER A 8 10.49 -0.33 4.06
C SER A 8 10.08 -1.27 5.20
N CYS A 9 9.72 -2.52 4.90
CA CYS A 9 9.45 -3.56 5.90
C CYS A 9 10.67 -3.80 6.80
N GLY A 10 11.87 -3.88 6.19
CA GLY A 10 13.14 -4.02 6.91
C GLY A 10 13.43 -2.85 7.85
N ALA A 11 13.23 -1.62 7.39
CA ALA A 11 13.45 -0.42 8.21
C ALA A 11 12.50 -0.36 9.41
N VAL A 12 11.20 -0.64 9.20
CA VAL A 12 10.20 -0.66 10.27
C VAL A 12 10.54 -1.72 11.31
N ILE A 13 10.90 -2.93 10.89
CA ILE A 13 11.16 -4.02 11.84
C ILE A 13 12.47 -3.86 12.61
N ILE A 14 13.52 -3.32 11.98
CA ILE A 14 14.78 -2.98 12.65
C ILE A 14 14.55 -1.86 13.66
N SER A 15 13.75 -0.85 13.30
CA SER A 15 13.39 0.26 14.19
C SER A 15 12.59 -0.27 15.39
N TYR A 16 11.58 -1.11 15.16
CA TYR A 16 10.81 -1.75 16.22
C TYR A 16 11.72 -2.56 17.15
N ARG A 17 12.61 -3.40 16.61
CA ARG A 17 13.54 -4.20 17.42
C ARG A 17 14.50 -3.36 18.26
N THR A 18 14.91 -2.20 17.77
CA THR A 18 15.86 -1.32 18.45
C THR A 18 15.16 -0.50 19.55
N LEU A 19 13.94 -0.03 19.28
CA LEU A 19 13.17 0.81 20.19
C LEU A 19 12.43 -0.01 21.25
N HIS A 20 11.83 -1.16 20.90
CA HIS A 20 11.02 -1.97 21.81
C HIS A 20 11.70 -2.31 23.16
N PRO A 21 12.99 -2.72 23.22
CA PRO A 21 13.67 -3.01 24.49
C PRO A 21 13.83 -1.80 25.42
N ILE A 22 13.74 -0.58 24.88
CA ILE A 22 13.86 0.67 25.65
C ILE A 22 12.54 0.98 26.36
N PHE A 23 11.41 0.56 25.77
CA PHE A 23 10.07 0.97 26.20
C PHE A 23 9.22 -0.14 26.83
N ALA A 24 9.61 -1.42 26.71
CA ALA A 24 8.80 -2.54 27.22
C ALA A 24 9.65 -3.67 27.83
N GLU A 25 9.13 -4.28 28.90
CA GLU A 25 9.73 -5.47 29.52
C GLU A 25 9.58 -6.72 28.64
N LYS A 26 10.57 -7.60 28.72
CA LYS A 26 10.86 -8.64 27.71
C LYS A 26 10.07 -9.95 27.92
N PRO A 27 9.20 -10.36 26.99
CA PRO A 27 9.00 -11.78 26.70
C PRO A 27 9.90 -12.22 25.54
N LYS A 28 10.63 -13.33 25.72
CA LYS A 28 11.53 -13.91 24.68
C LYS A 28 10.83 -14.21 23.35
N GLY A 29 9.50 -14.37 23.36
CA GLY A 29 8.68 -14.62 22.16
C GLY A 29 8.43 -13.40 21.26
N ALA A 30 8.57 -12.16 21.78
CA ALA A 30 8.25 -10.95 21.02
C ALA A 30 9.14 -10.75 19.78
N TYR A 31 10.38 -11.24 19.80
CA TYR A 31 11.32 -11.05 18.69
C TYR A 31 11.18 -12.09 17.58
N ALA A 32 10.39 -13.16 17.77
CA ALA A 32 10.21 -14.18 16.75
C ALA A 32 9.59 -13.61 15.46
N ALA A 33 8.62 -12.70 15.60
CA ALA A 33 8.03 -11.99 14.46
C ALA A 33 9.07 -11.17 13.69
N THR A 34 10.01 -10.51 14.39
CA THR A 34 11.11 -9.78 13.75
C THR A 34 12.00 -10.70 12.90
N TYR A 35 12.38 -11.86 13.42
CA TYR A 35 13.21 -12.80 12.68
C TYR A 35 12.48 -13.38 11.47
N LEU A 36 11.17 -13.65 11.60
CA LEU A 36 10.32 -14.12 10.50
C LEU A 36 10.24 -13.08 9.37
N ILE A 37 10.08 -11.80 9.69
CA ILE A 37 10.04 -10.73 8.67
C ILE A 37 11.40 -10.59 7.96
N LEU A 38 12.53 -10.65 8.70
CA LEU A 38 13.85 -10.64 8.06
C LEU A 38 14.07 -11.87 7.17
N ALA A 39 13.62 -13.05 7.59
CA ALA A 39 13.65 -14.26 6.78
C ALA A 39 12.76 -14.11 5.53
N ALA A 40 11.59 -13.46 5.64
CA ALA A 40 10.71 -13.15 4.52
C ALA A 40 11.41 -12.27 3.48
N ILE A 41 12.12 -11.23 3.92
CA ILE A 41 12.88 -10.33 3.03
C ILE A 41 13.99 -11.10 2.30
N ILE A 42 14.77 -11.92 3.02
CA ILE A 42 15.88 -12.69 2.43
C ILE A 42 15.33 -13.71 1.42
N THR A 43 14.32 -14.49 1.81
CA THR A 43 13.71 -15.50 0.91
C THR A 43 13.06 -14.85 -0.31
N CYS A 44 12.35 -13.73 -0.12
CA CYS A 44 11.82 -12.93 -1.22
C CYS A 44 12.93 -12.46 -2.17
N HIS A 45 14.05 -11.94 -1.66
CA HIS A 45 15.18 -11.52 -2.48
C HIS A 45 15.76 -12.67 -3.32
N LEU A 46 15.97 -13.83 -2.72
CA LEU A 46 16.52 -15.00 -3.40
C LEU A 46 15.59 -15.49 -4.52
N ILE A 47 14.29 -15.57 -4.25
CA ILE A 47 13.29 -15.97 -5.26
C ILE A 47 13.17 -14.91 -6.35
N ALA A 48 13.18 -13.62 -5.99
CA ALA A 48 13.14 -12.51 -6.94
C ALA A 48 14.34 -12.52 -7.89
N LYS A 49 15.54 -12.85 -7.39
CA LYS A 49 16.76 -12.97 -8.20
C LYS A 49 16.66 -14.08 -9.25
N SER A 50 15.84 -15.11 -9.00
CA SER A 50 15.55 -16.17 -9.99
C SER A 50 14.53 -15.75 -11.07
N GLY A 51 14.07 -14.50 -11.07
CA GLY A 51 13.08 -13.98 -12.03
C GLY A 51 11.63 -14.25 -11.64
N ARG A 52 11.37 -15.02 -10.57
CA ARG A 52 10.03 -15.40 -10.10
C ARG A 52 9.43 -14.33 -9.17
N ILE A 53 9.25 -13.11 -9.67
CA ILE A 53 8.82 -11.93 -8.88
C ILE A 53 7.43 -12.12 -8.24
N LEU A 54 6.49 -12.72 -8.95
CA LEU A 54 5.13 -12.96 -8.44
C LEU A 54 5.14 -13.93 -7.25
N LEU A 55 5.90 -15.03 -7.38
CA LEU A 55 6.07 -16.01 -6.31
C LEU A 55 6.76 -15.36 -5.11
N ALA A 56 7.83 -14.59 -5.34
CA ALA A 56 8.54 -13.87 -4.28
C ALA A 56 7.60 -12.95 -3.48
N SER A 57 6.68 -12.26 -4.17
CA SER A 57 5.70 -11.39 -3.55
C SER A 57 4.71 -12.16 -2.67
N HIS A 58 4.19 -13.30 -3.14
CA HIS A 58 3.35 -14.18 -2.32
C HIS A 58 4.08 -14.73 -1.10
N VAL A 59 5.34 -15.13 -1.25
CA VAL A 59 6.17 -15.62 -0.13
C VAL A 59 6.39 -14.52 0.90
N LEU A 60 6.75 -13.31 0.47
CA LEU A 60 6.94 -12.15 1.36
C LEU A 60 5.67 -11.88 2.17
N ILE A 61 4.55 -11.67 1.47
CA ILE A 61 3.26 -11.35 2.09
C ILE A 61 2.80 -12.48 3.01
N GLY A 62 2.93 -13.74 2.57
CA GLY A 62 2.52 -14.90 3.36
C GLY A 62 3.30 -15.04 4.67
N ILE A 63 4.63 -14.85 4.64
CA ILE A 63 5.46 -14.94 5.86
C ILE A 63 5.21 -13.73 6.76
N GLU A 64 5.04 -12.52 6.22
CA GLU A 64 4.69 -11.34 7.02
C GLU A 64 3.31 -11.50 7.68
N TRP A 65 2.33 -12.09 6.99
CA TRP A 65 1.03 -12.47 7.57
C TRP A 65 1.19 -13.44 8.74
N LEU A 66 1.99 -14.50 8.58
CA LEU A 66 2.26 -15.46 9.65
C LEU A 66 2.95 -14.79 10.84
N ALA A 67 3.91 -13.90 10.59
CA ALA A 67 4.61 -13.15 11.63
C ALA A 67 3.67 -12.21 12.40
N ALA A 68 2.78 -11.51 11.69
CA ALA A 68 1.78 -10.65 12.29
C ALA A 68 0.86 -11.46 13.22
N PHE A 69 0.25 -12.54 12.73
CA PHE A 69 -0.64 -13.37 13.55
C PHE A 69 0.06 -14.06 14.72
N TYR A 70 1.31 -14.50 14.54
CA TYR A 70 2.10 -15.02 15.63
C TYR A 70 2.30 -13.98 16.73
N GLY A 71 2.63 -12.74 16.35
CA GLY A 71 2.71 -11.60 17.26
C GLY A 71 1.39 -11.32 17.97
N MET A 72 0.27 -11.36 17.23
CA MET A 72 -1.07 -11.12 17.80
C MET A 72 -1.43 -12.12 18.91
N ILE A 73 -1.21 -13.41 18.67
CA ILE A 73 -1.47 -14.46 19.67
C ILE A 73 -0.58 -14.23 20.90
N GLY A 74 0.66 -13.79 20.69
CA GLY A 74 1.61 -13.45 21.74
C GLY A 74 1.22 -12.22 22.56
N GLU A 75 0.69 -11.17 21.96
CA GLU A 75 0.34 -9.91 22.66
C GLU A 75 -1.10 -9.88 23.19
N GLY A 76 -1.85 -10.97 22.97
CA GLY A 76 -3.21 -11.13 23.47
C GLY A 76 -4.30 -10.53 22.59
N ALA A 77 -4.04 -10.43 21.29
CA ALA A 77 -4.98 -10.02 20.26
C ALA A 77 -5.72 -8.71 20.60
N THR A 78 -5.00 -7.72 21.14
CA THR A 78 -5.56 -6.38 21.30
C THR A 78 -5.84 -5.80 19.92
N GLN A 79 -7.13 -5.63 19.59
CA GLN A 79 -7.62 -5.23 18.27
C GLN A 79 -6.93 -3.97 17.70
N THR A 80 -6.41 -3.11 18.56
CA THR A 80 -5.78 -1.83 18.19
C THR A 80 -4.45 -2.01 17.45
N VAL A 81 -3.67 -3.05 17.78
CA VAL A 81 -2.37 -3.33 17.13
C VAL A 81 -2.57 -4.11 15.83
N VAL A 82 -3.51 -5.06 15.83
CA VAL A 82 -3.82 -5.96 14.70
C VAL A 82 -4.21 -5.20 13.45
N PHE A 83 -5.15 -4.28 13.62
CA PHE A 83 -5.81 -3.57 12.53
C PHE A 83 -4.84 -2.84 11.58
N PRO A 84 -3.92 -1.98 12.06
CA PRO A 84 -3.01 -1.26 11.17
C PRO A 84 -1.95 -2.16 10.50
N PHE A 85 -1.57 -3.29 11.11
CA PHE A 85 -0.72 -4.29 10.44
C PHE A 85 -1.46 -5.00 9.30
N CYS A 86 -2.69 -5.44 9.53
CA CYS A 86 -3.54 -6.04 8.49
C CYS A 86 -3.76 -5.07 7.31
N LEU A 87 -4.02 -3.79 7.58
CA LEU A 87 -4.14 -2.76 6.54
C LEU A 87 -2.86 -2.62 5.71
N SER A 88 -1.69 -2.61 6.37
CA SER A 88 -0.39 -2.54 5.70
C SER A 88 -0.18 -3.73 4.76
N LEU A 89 -0.49 -4.94 5.21
CA LEU A 89 -0.33 -6.17 4.43
C LEU A 89 -1.32 -6.23 3.24
N ILE A 90 -2.56 -5.77 3.42
CA ILE A 90 -3.54 -5.66 2.32
C ILE A 90 -3.04 -4.67 1.26
N LEU A 91 -2.48 -3.52 1.68
CA LEU A 91 -1.90 -2.54 0.76
C LEU A 91 -0.68 -3.09 0.01
N ILE A 92 0.22 -3.79 0.70
CA ILE A 92 1.37 -4.46 0.07
C ILE A 92 0.89 -5.49 -0.96
N SER A 93 -0.12 -6.28 -0.62
CA SER A 93 -0.75 -7.25 -1.53
C SER A 93 -1.35 -6.58 -2.76
N ALA A 94 -2.10 -5.49 -2.57
CA ALA A 94 -2.67 -4.73 -3.68
C ALA A 94 -1.57 -4.17 -4.61
N LEU A 95 -0.48 -3.66 -4.04
CA LEU A 95 0.63 -3.11 -4.82
C LEU A 95 1.42 -4.18 -5.58
N LEU A 96 1.73 -5.31 -4.95
CA LEU A 96 2.61 -6.33 -5.54
C LEU A 96 1.89 -7.36 -6.40
N LEU A 97 0.67 -7.74 -6.02
CA LEU A 97 -0.07 -8.86 -6.59
C LEU A 97 -1.40 -8.43 -7.24
N GLY A 98 -1.80 -7.17 -7.06
CA GLY A 98 -3.03 -6.61 -7.59
C GLY A 98 -4.27 -6.88 -6.74
N ILE A 99 -5.40 -6.37 -7.22
CA ILE A 99 -6.63 -6.26 -6.41
C ILE A 99 -7.24 -7.61 -6.01
N ARG A 100 -7.13 -8.65 -6.84
CA ARG A 100 -7.65 -9.99 -6.54
C ARG A 100 -6.93 -10.61 -5.35
N ALA A 101 -5.61 -10.49 -5.32
CA ALA A 101 -4.81 -10.95 -4.19
C ALA A 101 -5.12 -10.13 -2.93
N ALA A 102 -5.30 -8.81 -3.05
CA ALA A 102 -5.72 -7.98 -1.93
C ALA A 102 -7.03 -8.49 -1.30
N TYR A 103 -8.06 -8.78 -2.10
CA TYR A 103 -9.31 -9.36 -1.58
C TYR A 103 -9.11 -10.72 -0.91
N PHE A 104 -8.29 -11.59 -1.49
CA PHE A 104 -7.98 -12.89 -0.89
C PHE A 104 -7.33 -12.74 0.49
N TYR A 105 -6.31 -11.89 0.60
CA TYR A 105 -5.63 -11.66 1.88
C TYR A 105 -6.50 -10.89 2.88
N THR A 106 -7.41 -10.02 2.44
CA THR A 106 -8.44 -9.41 3.30
C THR A 106 -9.39 -10.47 3.87
N PHE A 107 -9.86 -11.39 3.03
CA PHE A 107 -10.72 -12.49 3.49
C PHE A 107 -9.98 -13.37 4.49
N LEU A 108 -8.72 -13.71 4.20
CA LEU A 108 -7.86 -14.48 5.10
C LEU A 108 -7.67 -13.76 6.46
N ALA A 109 -7.48 -12.43 6.43
CA ALA A 109 -7.39 -11.59 7.62
C ALA A 109 -8.58 -11.78 8.56
N ILE A 110 -9.77 -11.59 7.99
CA ILE A 110 -11.05 -11.65 8.70
C ILE A 110 -11.26 -13.07 9.24
N ALA A 111 -11.00 -14.10 8.41
CA ALA A 111 -11.16 -15.49 8.82
C ALA A 111 -10.26 -15.86 10.00
N VAL A 112 -8.99 -15.45 9.97
CA VAL A 112 -8.05 -15.73 11.06
C VAL A 112 -8.43 -14.97 12.32
N GLU A 113 -8.84 -13.71 12.22
CA GLU A 113 -9.25 -12.91 13.39
C GLU A 113 -10.51 -13.47 14.07
N LEU A 114 -11.52 -13.87 13.27
CA LEU A 114 -12.70 -14.56 13.78
C LEU A 114 -12.32 -15.88 14.48
N THR A 115 -11.45 -16.66 13.84
CA THR A 115 -11.00 -17.95 14.38
C THR A 115 -10.19 -17.78 15.65
N SER A 116 -9.23 -16.84 15.69
CA SER A 116 -8.40 -16.59 16.87
C SER A 116 -9.25 -16.10 18.05
N THR A 117 -10.19 -15.19 17.80
CA THR A 117 -11.11 -14.69 18.83
C THR A 117 -11.99 -15.82 19.38
N TYR A 118 -12.50 -16.68 18.50
CA TYR A 118 -13.27 -17.86 18.90
C TYR A 118 -12.44 -18.82 19.75
N LEU A 119 -11.21 -19.14 19.34
CA LEU A 119 -10.30 -20.04 20.05
C LEU A 119 -9.87 -19.49 21.42
N ILE A 120 -9.69 -18.17 21.55
CA ILE A 120 -9.45 -17.51 22.83
C ILE A 120 -10.68 -17.62 23.73
N ARG A 121 -11.89 -17.40 23.18
CA ARG A 121 -13.14 -17.50 23.94
C ARG A 121 -13.38 -18.89 24.54
N ILE A 122 -13.00 -19.95 23.83
CA ILE A 122 -13.10 -21.33 24.33
C ILE A 122 -11.85 -21.79 25.11
N GLU A 123 -10.96 -20.86 25.47
CA GLU A 123 -9.73 -21.07 26.26
C GLU A 123 -8.72 -22.06 25.65
N VAL A 124 -8.84 -22.38 24.36
CA VAL A 124 -7.84 -23.22 23.65
C VAL A 124 -6.53 -22.45 23.49
N ILE A 125 -6.60 -21.14 23.25
CA ILE A 125 -5.45 -20.24 23.19
C ILE A 125 -5.49 -19.33 24.40
N ARG A 126 -4.44 -19.35 25.22
CA ARG A 126 -4.29 -18.42 26.34
C ARG A 126 -3.38 -17.27 25.93
N PRO A 127 -3.88 -16.02 25.89
CA PRO A 127 -3.06 -14.87 25.56
C PRO A 127 -1.96 -14.67 26.61
N VAL A 128 -0.76 -14.30 26.17
CA VAL A 128 0.31 -13.94 27.12
C VAL A 128 -0.07 -12.62 27.80
N LYS A 129 0.37 -12.43 29.05
CA LYS A 129 0.16 -11.19 29.80
C LYS A 129 0.60 -9.98 28.97
N SER A 130 -0.28 -8.99 28.83
CA SER A 130 -0.03 -7.75 28.08
C SER A 130 1.33 -7.15 28.42
N THR A 131 2.09 -6.80 27.38
CA THR A 131 3.43 -6.16 27.45
C THR A 131 3.38 -4.67 27.81
N GLY A 132 2.21 -4.16 28.22
CA GLY A 132 2.01 -2.77 28.62
C GLY A 132 1.73 -1.83 27.43
N PRO A 133 1.10 -0.67 27.68
CA PRO A 133 0.55 0.20 26.63
C PRO A 133 1.60 0.77 25.66
N TRP A 134 2.84 0.93 26.10
CA TRP A 134 3.93 1.48 25.29
C TRP A 134 4.37 0.56 24.16
N SER A 135 4.30 -0.76 24.35
CA SER A 135 4.65 -1.75 23.31
C SER A 135 3.67 -1.70 22.14
N SER A 136 2.37 -1.67 22.45
CA SER A 136 1.28 -1.55 21.48
C SER A 136 1.36 -0.23 20.70
N LEU A 137 1.64 0.88 21.38
CA LEU A 137 1.77 2.20 20.75
C LEU A 137 2.89 2.24 19.69
N ILE A 138 4.05 1.64 19.97
CA ILE A 138 5.17 1.61 19.02
C ILE A 138 4.83 0.76 17.78
N GLY A 139 4.12 -0.36 17.96
CA GLY A 139 3.63 -1.18 16.85
C GLY A 139 2.63 -0.45 15.97
N GLU A 140 1.69 0.29 16.57
CA GLU A 140 0.70 1.10 15.86
C GLU A 140 1.35 2.22 15.06
N ILE A 141 2.25 3.01 15.68
CA ILE A 141 2.99 4.09 15.01
C ILE A 141 3.78 3.52 13.81
N GLY A 142 4.51 2.41 14.01
CA GLY A 142 5.26 1.77 12.94
C GLY A 142 4.37 1.33 11.76
N SER A 143 3.21 0.77 12.06
CA SER A 143 2.23 0.34 11.05
C SER A 143 1.65 1.52 10.27
N PHE A 144 1.26 2.61 10.94
CA PHE A 144 0.74 3.80 10.25
C PHE A 144 1.80 4.51 9.40
N ILE A 145 3.06 4.55 9.84
CA ILE A 145 4.18 5.03 9.03
C ILE A 145 4.31 4.18 7.77
N LEU A 146 4.23 2.85 7.89
CA LEU A 146 4.28 1.94 6.75
C LEU A 146 3.12 2.19 5.78
N VAL A 147 1.89 2.32 6.28
CA VAL A 147 0.72 2.69 5.47
C VAL A 147 0.96 3.98 4.69
N ALA A 148 1.49 5.03 5.34
CA ALA A 148 1.77 6.31 4.68
C ALA A 148 2.80 6.17 3.54
N ILE A 149 3.85 5.36 3.74
CA ILE A 149 4.85 5.04 2.72
C ILE A 149 4.20 4.28 1.55
N LEU A 150 3.36 3.28 1.84
CA LEU A 150 2.66 2.49 0.82
C LEU A 150 1.69 3.34 0.00
N MET A 151 0.94 4.23 0.65
CA MET A 151 0.06 5.19 -0.05
C MET A 151 0.84 6.07 -1.03
N ARG A 152 2.07 6.50 -0.65
CA ARG A 152 2.93 7.26 -1.56
C ARG A 152 3.29 6.46 -2.81
N TYR A 153 3.59 5.16 -2.68
CA TYR A 153 3.84 4.30 -3.84
C TYR A 153 2.61 4.20 -4.75
N THR A 154 1.41 4.03 -4.18
CA THR A 154 0.15 4.01 -4.95
C THR A 154 -0.06 5.29 -5.74
N LEU A 155 0.10 6.46 -5.09
CA LEU A 155 -0.07 7.76 -5.73
C LEU A 155 0.98 8.03 -6.82
N PHE A 156 2.22 7.58 -6.62
CA PHE A 156 3.28 7.70 -7.62
C PHE A 156 2.98 6.83 -8.85
N GLY A 157 2.51 5.60 -8.65
CA GLY A 157 2.07 4.73 -9.74
C GLY A 157 0.96 5.36 -10.59
N PHE A 158 -0.03 5.98 -9.95
CA PHE A 158 -1.10 6.70 -10.66
C PHE A 158 -0.58 7.84 -11.54
N ARG A 159 0.42 8.61 -11.06
CA ARG A 159 1.06 9.66 -11.85
C ARG A 159 1.73 9.10 -13.10
N ILE A 160 2.47 8.00 -12.99
CA ILE A 160 3.13 7.37 -14.13
C ILE A 160 2.10 6.91 -15.16
N VAL A 161 1.06 6.19 -14.73
CA VAL A 161 -0.02 5.73 -15.65
C VAL A 161 -0.68 6.90 -16.37
N LYS A 162 -0.93 8.02 -15.67
CA LYS A 162 -1.50 9.22 -16.28
C LYS A 162 -0.56 9.79 -17.36
N THR A 163 0.74 9.84 -17.09
CA THR A 163 1.74 10.32 -18.06
C THR A 163 1.81 9.40 -19.27
N GLU A 164 1.91 8.08 -19.07
CA GLU A 164 1.95 7.09 -20.15
C GLU A 164 0.68 7.13 -21.00
N LEU A 165 -0.50 7.24 -20.38
CA LEU A 165 -1.77 7.37 -21.10
C LEU A 165 -1.81 8.65 -21.94
N SER A 166 -1.31 9.76 -21.38
CA SER A 166 -1.18 11.03 -22.09
C SER A 166 -0.24 10.92 -23.29
N GLU A 167 0.87 10.18 -23.17
CA GLU A 167 1.79 9.93 -24.28
C GLU A 167 1.17 9.02 -25.35
N VAL A 168 0.50 7.93 -24.96
CA VAL A 168 -0.21 7.02 -25.88
C VAL A 168 -1.29 7.76 -26.64
N GLN A 169 -2.09 8.61 -25.98
CA GLN A 169 -3.08 9.45 -26.64
C GLN A 169 -2.44 10.38 -27.68
N ARG A 170 -1.30 11.00 -27.35
CA ARG A 170 -0.52 11.83 -28.28
C ARG A 170 -0.01 11.03 -29.48
N TYR A 171 0.57 9.85 -29.26
CA TYR A 171 1.10 9.00 -30.34
C TYR A 171 -0.01 8.44 -31.23
N ALA A 172 -1.13 8.04 -30.65
CA ALA A 172 -2.29 7.55 -31.38
C ALA A 172 -3.08 8.66 -32.11
N LYS A 173 -2.65 9.93 -31.98
CA LYS A 173 -3.36 11.11 -32.47
C LYS A 173 -4.83 11.15 -32.02
N LEU A 174 -5.09 10.69 -30.80
CA LEU A 174 -6.42 10.69 -30.22
C LEU A 174 -6.67 12.04 -29.55
N GLY A 175 -7.65 12.78 -30.07
CA GLY A 175 -8.10 14.02 -29.45
C GLY A 175 -8.63 13.77 -28.05
N GLY A 176 -7.96 14.32 -27.04
CA GLY A 176 -8.38 14.32 -25.65
C GLY A 176 -8.49 15.72 -25.04
N TRP A 177 -9.25 15.81 -23.96
CA TRP A 177 -9.31 16.97 -23.07
C TRP A 177 -9.16 16.51 -21.62
N SER A 178 -8.62 17.37 -20.76
CA SER A 178 -8.58 17.13 -19.32
C SER A 178 -8.93 18.40 -18.56
N LEU A 179 -9.73 18.28 -17.51
CA LEU A 179 -10.10 19.39 -16.64
C LEU A 179 -9.47 19.20 -15.27
N ASN A 180 -8.69 20.18 -14.84
CA ASN A 180 -8.28 20.28 -13.45
C ASN A 180 -9.43 20.92 -12.66
N ILE A 181 -10.09 20.13 -11.80
CA ILE A 181 -11.25 20.58 -11.02
C ILE A 181 -10.83 21.56 -9.90
N GLN A 182 -9.56 21.52 -9.47
CA GLN A 182 -9.04 22.41 -8.42
C GLN A 182 -8.69 23.79 -8.98
N THR A 183 -8.03 23.86 -10.13
CA THR A 183 -7.65 25.14 -10.78
C THR A 183 -8.67 25.64 -11.78
N LEU A 184 -9.67 24.81 -12.12
CA LEU A 184 -10.64 25.04 -13.19
C LEU A 184 -9.96 25.31 -14.55
N GLU A 185 -8.83 24.66 -14.80
CA GLU A 185 -8.09 24.75 -16.05
C GLU A 185 -8.39 23.54 -16.93
N LEU A 186 -8.84 23.83 -18.16
CA LEU A 186 -9.10 22.88 -19.21
C LEU A 186 -7.88 22.80 -20.13
N VAL A 187 -7.27 21.63 -20.24
CA VAL A 187 -6.20 21.34 -21.20
C VAL A 187 -6.79 20.59 -22.37
N LEU A 188 -6.66 21.15 -23.56
CA LEU A 188 -7.07 20.53 -24.83
C LEU A 188 -5.83 20.03 -25.55
N SER A 189 -5.83 18.76 -25.96
CA SER A 189 -4.79 18.25 -26.86
C SER A 189 -4.83 18.96 -28.21
N LYS A 190 -3.73 18.90 -28.96
CA LYS A 190 -3.65 19.43 -30.32
C LYS A 190 -4.72 18.80 -31.22
N GLU A 191 -4.85 17.48 -31.14
CA GLU A 191 -5.76 16.68 -31.95
C GLU A 191 -7.22 17.00 -31.62
N TYR A 192 -7.54 17.27 -30.35
CA TYR A 192 -8.87 17.72 -29.96
C TYR A 192 -9.17 19.14 -30.45
N GLN A 193 -8.18 20.02 -30.51
CA GLN A 193 -8.35 21.35 -31.10
C GLN A 193 -8.62 21.26 -32.61
N TYR A 194 -7.95 20.37 -33.34
CA TYR A 194 -8.29 20.07 -34.73
C TYR A 194 -9.72 19.56 -34.89
N LEU A 195 -10.18 18.64 -34.02
CA LEU A 195 -11.58 18.16 -34.03
C LEU A 195 -12.60 19.28 -33.79
N LEU A 196 -12.21 20.31 -33.04
CA LEU A 196 -13.04 21.50 -32.80
C LEU A 196 -12.99 22.52 -33.95
N GLY A 197 -12.24 22.25 -35.03
CA GLY A 197 -12.12 23.12 -36.20
C GLY A 197 -11.01 24.17 -36.13
N TYR A 198 -10.05 24.01 -35.21
CA TYR A 198 -8.85 24.85 -35.16
C TYR A 198 -7.71 24.22 -35.97
N ASP A 199 -7.71 24.48 -37.28
CA ASP A 199 -6.78 23.87 -38.25
C ASP A 199 -5.31 24.31 -38.09
N ASP A 200 -5.08 25.39 -37.33
CA ASP A 200 -3.77 25.96 -37.02
C ASP A 200 -3.20 25.51 -35.67
N ALA A 201 -3.86 24.58 -34.97
CA ALA A 201 -3.42 24.10 -33.67
C ALA A 201 -2.06 23.38 -33.75
N LYS A 202 -1.00 23.98 -33.18
CA LYS A 202 0.35 23.39 -33.18
C LYS A 202 0.66 22.56 -31.94
N GLU A 203 0.11 22.93 -30.79
CA GLU A 203 0.39 22.34 -29.48
C GLU A 203 -0.87 22.25 -28.60
N SER A 204 -0.77 21.54 -27.48
CA SER A 204 -1.83 21.51 -26.46
C SER A 204 -2.05 22.90 -25.87
N LYS A 205 -3.31 23.28 -25.66
CA LYS A 205 -3.69 24.59 -25.14
C LYS A 205 -4.38 24.45 -23.79
N THR A 206 -3.88 25.20 -22.81
CA THR A 206 -4.51 25.33 -21.49
C THR A 206 -5.38 26.58 -21.49
N LEU A 207 -6.65 26.43 -21.11
CA LEU A 207 -7.65 27.48 -21.05
C LEU A 207 -8.33 27.46 -19.69
N SER A 208 -8.68 28.62 -19.15
CA SER A 208 -9.57 28.67 -17.99
C SER A 208 -10.97 28.24 -18.40
N LEU A 209 -11.60 27.36 -17.62
CA LEU A 209 -12.96 26.85 -17.85
C LEU A 209 -13.98 27.99 -17.93
N VAL A 210 -13.80 29.06 -17.15
CA VAL A 210 -14.65 30.27 -17.18
C VAL A 210 -14.62 30.94 -18.56
N HIS A 211 -13.45 30.97 -19.19
CA HIS A 211 -13.27 31.57 -20.50
C HIS A 211 -13.95 30.73 -21.59
N VAL A 212 -13.87 29.40 -21.48
CA VAL A 212 -14.50 28.45 -22.40
C VAL A 212 -16.03 28.49 -22.28
N LEU A 213 -16.57 28.48 -21.06
CA LEU A 213 -18.01 28.57 -20.80
C LEU A 213 -18.60 29.87 -21.34
N LYS A 214 -17.91 31.01 -21.17
CA LYS A 214 -18.34 32.29 -21.75
C LYS A 214 -18.44 32.27 -23.28
N TYR A 215 -17.58 31.50 -23.94
CA TYR A 215 -17.60 31.35 -25.39
C TYR A 215 -18.72 30.41 -25.86
N LEU A 216 -18.98 29.32 -25.12
CA LEU A 216 -20.04 28.37 -25.43
C LEU A 216 -21.44 28.95 -25.17
N CYS A 217 -21.64 29.75 -24.12
CA CYS A 217 -22.94 30.38 -23.82
C CYS A 217 -23.25 31.61 -24.68
N ARG A 218 -22.35 32.02 -25.59
CA ARG A 218 -22.56 33.14 -26.53
C ARG A 218 -22.98 32.69 -27.94
N ARG A 219 -22.96 31.39 -28.22
CA ARG A 219 -23.56 30.78 -29.41
C ARG A 219 -24.92 30.22 -29.05
#